data_AF-A0A7U9T8K6-F1
#
_entry.id   AF-A0A7U9T8K6-F1
#
_cell.length_a   1.000
_cell.length_b   1.000
_cell.length_c   1.000
_cell.angle_alpha   90.00
_cell.angle_beta   90.00
_cell.angle_gamma   90.00
#
_symmetry.space_group_name_H-M   'P 1'
#
loop_
_entity.id
_entity.type
_entity.pdbx_description
1 polymer ?
#
loop_
_entity_poly.entity_id
_entity_poly.type
_entity_poly.pdbx_seq_one_letter_code
_entity_poly.pdbx_strand_id
1 'polypeptide(L)' 'MEMLRNMQPLSPGKMEDIANAALFLASDMSSYITGQTIMVDGGASIRAH' A
#
# COMPACT_ATOMS: atom_id res chain seq x y z
N MET A 1 6.05 16.58 12.83
CA MET A 1 6.02 15.09 12.86
C MET A 1 4.64 14.52 13.17
N GLU A 2 3.81 15.18 13.97
CA GLU A 2 2.43 14.74 14.22
C GLU A 2 1.51 14.91 13.01
N MET A 3 1.68 15.98 12.22
CA MET A 3 0.95 16.13 10.94
C MET A 3 1.19 14.98 9.95
N LEU A 4 2.42 14.43 9.89
CA LEU A 4 2.73 13.29 9.03
C LEU A 4 2.03 12.00 9.50
N ARG A 5 1.84 11.84 10.82
CA ARG A 5 1.12 10.69 11.40
C ARG A 5 -0.38 10.68 11.08
N ASN A 6 -0.95 11.84 10.74
CA ASN A 6 -2.39 11.96 10.46
C ASN A 6 -2.73 11.96 8.96
N MET A 7 -1.73 11.86 8.07
CA MET A 7 -1.98 11.85 6.62
C MET A 7 -2.57 10.53 6.12
N GLN A 8 -2.34 9.44 6.86
CA GLN A 8 -2.83 8.12 6.49
C GLN A 8 -3.37 7.40 7.75
N PRO A 9 -4.38 6.53 7.62
CA PRO A 9 -4.94 5.76 8.73
C PRO A 9 -3.93 4.85 9.46
N LEU A 10 -2.92 4.33 8.76
CA LEU A 10 -1.93 3.42 9.32
C LEU A 10 -0.64 4.15 9.74
N SER A 11 0.17 3.49 10.58
CA SER A 11 1.53 3.97 10.90
C SER A 11 2.37 4.18 9.63
N PRO A 12 3.38 5.08 9.63
CA PRO A 12 4.26 5.29 8.49
C PRO A 12 4.78 3.98 7.91
N GLY A 13 4.59 3.82 6.60
CA GLY A 13 5.03 2.63 5.88
C GLY A 13 6.55 2.49 5.86
N LYS A 14 7.00 1.28 5.60
CA LYS A 14 8.41 0.93 5.42
C LYS A 14 8.64 0.42 4.00
N MET A 15 9.91 0.29 3.62
CA MET A 15 10.29 -0.22 2.29
C MET A 15 9.74 -1.63 2.06
N GLU A 16 9.63 -2.42 3.12
CA GLU A 16 9.12 -3.79 3.09
C GLU A 16 7.64 -3.86 2.70
N ASP A 17 6.84 -2.83 2.95
CA ASP A 17 5.41 -2.85 2.60
C ASP A 17 5.22 -2.90 1.08
N ILE A 18 6.03 -2.15 0.33
CA ILE A 18 6.05 -2.19 -1.13
C ILE A 18 6.70 -3.50 -1.63
N ALA A 19 7.81 -3.91 -1.02
CA ALA A 19 8.51 -5.14 -1.42
C ALA A 19 7.62 -6.37 -1.26
N ASN A 20 6.88 -6.47 -0.15
CA ASN A 20 5.95 -7.57 0.11
C ASN A 20 4.74 -7.54 -0.84
N ALA A 21 4.20 -6.35 -1.15
CA ALA A 21 3.13 -6.23 -2.13
C ALA A 21 3.60 -6.66 -3.54
N ALA A 22 4.78 -6.22 -3.95
CA ALA A 22 5.39 -6.65 -5.21
C ALA A 22 5.67 -8.16 -5.22
N LEU A 23 6.17 -8.72 -4.12
CA LEU A 23 6.39 -10.16 -3.99
C LEU A 23 5.09 -10.96 -4.11
N PHE A 24 4.01 -10.50 -3.47
CA PHE A 24 2.68 -11.09 -3.62
C PHE A 24 2.23 -11.07 -5.09
N LEU A 25 2.34 -9.93 -5.77
CA LEU A 25 1.96 -9.79 -7.19
C LEU A 25 2.87 -10.57 -8.16
N ALA A 26 4.10 -10.87 -7.76
CA ALA A 26 5.00 -11.73 -8.53
C ALA A 26 4.77 -13.23 -8.27
N SER A 27 3.99 -13.57 -7.23
CA SER A 27 3.73 -14.96 -6.83
C SER A 27 2.43 -15.51 -7.43
N ASP A 28 2.32 -16.85 -7.44
CA ASP A 28 1.12 -17.57 -7.88
C ASP A 28 -0.15 -17.22 -7.06
N MET A 29 0.02 -16.65 -5.86
CA MET A 29 -1.09 -16.20 -5.01
C MET A 29 -1.94 -15.11 -5.66
N SER A 30 -1.38 -14.39 -6.64
CA SER A 30 -2.05 -13.31 -7.36
C SER A 30 -2.51 -13.72 -8.77
N SER A 31 -2.54 -15.02 -9.09
CA SER A 31 -2.79 -15.54 -10.46
C SER A 31 -4.09 -15.10 -11.13
N TYR A 32 -5.09 -14.63 -10.39
CA TYR A 32 -6.34 -14.11 -10.93
C TYR A 32 -6.46 -12.57 -10.89
N ILE A 33 -5.39 -11.87 -10.51
CA ILE A 33 -5.34 -10.42 -10.40
C ILE A 33 -4.58 -9.86 -11.59
N THR A 34 -5.27 -9.12 -12.47
CA THR A 34 -4.64 -8.43 -13.60
C THR A 34 -5.37 -7.14 -13.95
N GLY A 35 -4.66 -6.19 -14.57
CA GLY A 35 -5.20 -4.90 -15.01
C GLY A 35 -5.63 -3.95 -13.88
N GLN A 36 -5.27 -4.24 -12.63
CA GLN A 36 -5.66 -3.43 -11.47
C GLN A 36 -4.54 -2.49 -11.01
N THR A 37 -4.92 -1.33 -10.50
CA THR A 37 -4.03 -0.48 -9.70
C THR A 37 -4.29 -0.77 -8.22
N ILE A 38 -3.29 -1.28 -7.51
CA ILE A 38 -3.39 -1.61 -6.09
C ILE A 38 -2.58 -0.58 -5.29
N MET A 39 -3.27 0.15 -4.41
CA MET A 39 -2.69 1.17 -3.55
C MET A 39 -2.01 0.54 -2.32
N VAL A 40 -0.76 0.93 -2.07
CA VAL A 40 0.04 0.49 -0.92
C VAL A 40 0.61 1.73 -0.24
N ASP A 41 -0.27 2.52 0.38
CA ASP A 41 0.04 3.87 0.87
C ASP A 41 -0.47 4.12 2.30
N GLY A 42 -0.70 3.05 3.07
CA GLY A 42 -1.24 3.15 4.42
C GLY A 42 -2.64 3.78 4.50
N GLY A 43 -3.35 3.94 3.37
CA GLY A 43 -4.64 4.60 3.25
C GLY A 43 -4.55 6.12 3.10
N ALA A 44 -3.41 6.68 2.71
CA ALA A 44 -3.29 8.12 2.47
C ALA A 44 -4.32 8.61 1.42
N SER A 45 -4.49 7.84 0.35
CA SER A 45 -5.36 8.22 -0.77
C SER A 45 -6.84 8.28 -0.41
N ILE A 46 -7.30 7.53 0.60
CA ILE A 46 -8.71 7.58 1.03
C ILE A 46 -9.07 8.82 1.84
N ARG A 47 -8.07 9.59 2.31
CA ARG A 47 -8.25 10.85 3.06
C ARG A 47 -8.06 12.10 2.20
N ALA A 48 -7.61 11.93 0.96
CA ALA A 48 -7.37 13.04 0.03
C ALA A 48 -8.64 13.50 -0.71
N HIS A 49 -9.83 13.10 -0.24
CA HIS A 49 -11.14 13.41 -0.81
C HIS A 49 -12.08 13.93 0.29
#